data_AF-A0A1X1XL45-F1
#
_entry.id   AF-A0A1X1XL45-F1
#
_cell.length_a   1.000
_cell.length_b   1.000
_cell.length_c   1.000
_cell.angle_alpha   90.00
_cell.angle_beta   90.00
_cell.angle_gamma   90.00
#
_symmetry.space_group_name_H-M   'P 1'
#
loop_
_entity.id
_entity.type
_entity.pdbx_description
1 polymer ?
#
loop_
_entity_poly.entity_id
_entity_poly.type
_entity_poly.pdbx_seq_one_letter_code
_entity_poly.pdbx_strand_id
1 'polypeptide(L)' 'MNDRVAPELLRQTLLSYLTRASRSLTTAQLREHTEEHFRQPIVIETIYRSLTVLERRGDVKRHNISGRHAHWVRS' A
#
# COMPACT_ATOMS: atom_id res chain seq x y z
N MET A 1 -24.51 -5.28 2.51
CA MET A 1 -23.66 -4.76 1.42
C MET A 1 -22.22 -4.95 1.85
N ASN A 2 -21.46 -5.77 1.14
CA ASN A 2 -20.05 -6.01 1.42
C ASN A 2 -19.27 -4.84 0.80
N ASP A 3 -19.23 -3.70 1.50
CA ASP A 3 -18.52 -2.49 1.08
C ASP A 3 -17.02 -2.84 1.09
N ARG A 4 -16.52 -3.27 -0.06
CA ARG A 4 -15.09 -3.50 -0.26
C ARG A 4 -14.58 -2.35 -1.11
N VAL A 5 -13.57 -1.65 -0.62
CA VAL A 5 -12.86 -0.62 -1.39
C VAL A 5 -12.50 -1.15 -2.77
N ALA A 6 -12.85 -0.40 -3.80
CA ALA A 6 -12.52 -0.76 -5.18
C ALA A 6 -10.99 -0.89 -5.33
N PRO A 7 -10.49 -1.95 -5.98
CA PRO A 7 -9.06 -2.25 -5.99
C PRO A 7 -8.21 -1.18 -6.69
N GLU A 8 -8.77 -0.48 -7.68
CA GLU A 8 -8.08 0.65 -8.33
C GLU A 8 -8.02 1.89 -7.42
N LEU A 9 -9.11 2.18 -6.70
CA LEU A 9 -9.14 3.27 -5.74
C LEU A 9 -8.10 3.04 -4.63
N LEU A 10 -8.02 1.81 -4.12
CA LEU A 10 -6.99 1.43 -3.14
C LEU A 10 -5.58 1.67 -3.68
N ARG A 11 -5.30 1.25 -4.93
CA ARG A 11 -3.99 1.48 -5.56
C ARG A 11 -3.64 2.95 -5.69
N GLN A 12 -4.59 3.79 -6.11
CA GLN A 12 -4.39 5.25 -6.21
C GLN A 12 -4.09 5.87 -4.86
N THR A 13 -4.81 5.45 -3.80
CA THR A 13 -4.56 5.91 -2.43
C THR A 13 -3.18 5.49 -1.94
N LEU A 14 -2.79 4.22 -2.15
CA LEU A 14 -1.46 3.71 -1.79
C LEU A 14 -0.35 4.49 -2.51
N LEU A 15 -0.49 4.73 -3.81
CA LEU A 15 0.48 5.50 -4.59
C LEU A 15 0.57 6.94 -4.09
N SER A 16 -0.55 7.56 -3.73
CA SER A 16 -0.58 8.92 -3.17
C SER A 16 0.18 9.00 -1.84
N TYR A 17 0.02 8.01 -0.96
CA TYR A 17 0.79 7.94 0.29
C TYR A 17 2.28 7.76 0.05
N LEU A 18 2.67 6.85 -0.84
CA LEU A 18 4.06 6.61 -1.18
C LEU A 18 4.73 7.79 -1.89
N THR A 19 3.97 8.58 -2.64
CA THR A 19 4.46 9.81 -3.29
C THR A 19 4.70 10.93 -2.29
N ARG A 20 3.87 11.03 -1.25
CA ARG A 20 3.98 12.06 -0.20
C ARG A 20 4.98 11.69 0.90
N ALA A 21 5.27 10.41 1.07
CA ALA A 21 6.16 9.93 2.10
C ALA A 21 7.63 10.24 1.75
N SER A 22 8.33 10.96 2.64
CA SER A 22 9.77 11.22 2.51
C SER A 22 10.64 9.99 2.80
N ARG A 23 10.04 8.90 3.31
CA ARG A 23 10.70 7.64 3.66
C ARG A 23 9.86 6.46 3.19
N SER A 24 10.49 5.30 3.05
CA SER A 24 9.80 4.05 2.74
C SER A 24 8.77 3.68 3.81
N LEU A 25 7.59 3.24 3.40
CA LEU A 25 6.53 2.79 4.29
C LEU A 25 6.42 1.26 4.29
N THR A 26 6.13 0.66 5.44
CA THR A 26 5.84 -0.78 5.51
C THR A 26 4.43 -1.09 5.01
N THR A 27 4.19 -2.34 4.62
CA THR A 27 2.83 -2.83 4.28
C THR A 27 1.84 -2.58 5.43
N ALA A 28 2.28 -2.69 6.68
CA ALA A 28 1.45 -2.46 7.87
C ALA A 28 1.06 -0.98 8.00
N GLN A 29 2.01 -0.05 7.89
CA GLN A 29 1.73 1.38 7.92
C GLN A 29 0.78 1.81 6.79
N LEU A 30 0.99 1.28 5.58
CA LEU A 30 0.10 1.54 4.46
C LEU A 30 -1.32 1.03 4.71
N ARG A 31 -1.45 -0.15 5.34
CA ARG A 31 -2.75 -0.67 5.78
C ARG A 31 -3.41 0.29 6.76
N GLU A 32 -2.72 0.67 7.83
CA GLU A 32 -3.25 1.60 8.85
C GLU A 32 -3.74 2.90 8.21
N HIS A 33 -2.93 3.53 7.36
CA HIS A 33 -3.32 4.74 6.64
C HIS A 33 -4.52 4.56 5.70
N THR A 34 -4.66 3.39 5.07
CA THR A 34 -5.84 3.09 4.25
C THR A 34 -7.08 2.81 5.09
N GLU A 35 -6.94 2.14 6.23
CA GLU A 35 -8.05 1.90 7.17
C GLU A 35 -8.58 3.23 7.72
N GLU A 36 -7.68 4.14 8.10
CA GLU A 36 -8.03 5.50 8.51
C GLU A 36 -8.72 6.30 7.39
N HIS A 37 -8.22 6.18 6.16
CA HIS A 37 -8.76 6.91 5.00
C HIS A 37 -10.18 6.43 4.61
N PHE A 38 -10.37 5.12 4.50
CA PHE A 38 -11.64 4.54 4.06
C PHE A 38 -12.62 4.30 5.22
N ARG A 39 -12.20 4.57 6.47
CA ARG A 39 -12.98 4.35 7.71
C ARG A 39 -13.53 2.93 7.81
N GLN A 40 -12.77 1.96 7.30
CA GLN A 40 -13.16 0.54 7.29
C GLN A 40 -11.92 -0.35 7.39
N PRO A 41 -12.05 -1.55 7.97
CA PRO A 41 -10.93 -2.48 8.05
C PRO A 41 -10.53 -3.00 6.67
N ILE A 42 -9.23 -3.02 6.40
CA ILE A 42 -8.66 -3.50 5.14
C ILE A 42 -7.75 -4.69 5.43
N VAL A 43 -8.00 -5.81 4.77
CA VAL A 43 -7.18 -7.01 4.90
C VAL A 43 -5.77 -6.73 4.37
N ILE A 44 -4.75 -7.08 5.15
CA ILE A 44 -3.34 -6.82 4.81
C ILE A 44 -2.92 -7.47 3.48
N GLU A 45 -3.49 -8.63 3.13
CA GLU A 45 -3.28 -9.29 1.84
C GLU A 45 -3.75 -8.45 0.65
N THR A 46 -4.84 -7.69 0.81
CA THR A 46 -5.35 -6.79 -0.23
C THR A 46 -4.38 -5.64 -0.49
N ILE A 47 -3.76 -5.12 0.57
CA ILE A 47 -2.69 -4.11 0.47
C ILE A 47 -1.49 -4.70 -0.28
N TYR A 48 -1.03 -5.87 0.16
CA TYR A 48 0.14 -6.53 -0.44
C TYR A 48 -0.05 -6.85 -1.93
N ARG A 49 -1.22 -7.39 -2.32
CA ARG A 49 -1.56 -7.63 -3.73
C ARG A 49 -1.59 -6.34 -4.54
N SER A 50 -2.15 -5.27 -4.00
CA SER A 50 -2.21 -3.97 -4.67
C SER A 50 -0.81 -3.38 -4.88
N LEU A 51 0.06 -3.49 -3.88
CA LEU A 51 1.46 -3.06 -3.98
C LEU A 51 2.27 -3.90 -4.99
N THR A 52 2.02 -5.21 -5.05
CA THR A 52 2.65 -6.09 -6.05
C THR A 52 2.24 -5.72 -7.48
N VAL A 53 0.99 -5.29 -7.68
CA VAL A 53 0.53 -4.78 -8.99
C VAL A 53 1.24 -3.48 -9.34
N LEU A 54 1.36 -2.54 -8.40
CA LEU A 54 2.08 -1.28 -8.60
C LEU A 54 3.57 -1.52 -8.86
N GLU A 55 4.19 -2.50 -8.21
CA GLU A 55 5.59 -2.89 -8.44
C GLU A 55 5.79 -3.40 -9.86
N ARG A 56 4.91 -4.29 -10.33
CA ARG A 56 4.95 -4.81 -11.71
C ARG A 56 4.73 -3.73 -12.76
N ARG A 57 3.99 -2.66 -12.43
CA ARG A 57 3.80 -1.48 -13.30
C ARG A 57 5.01 -0.54 -13.30
N GLY A 58 5.94 -0.71 -12.37
CA GLY A 58 7.07 0.23 -12.17
C GLY A 58 6.66 1.50 -11.43
N ASP A 59 5.51 1.52 -10.75
CA ASP A 59 5.06 2.67 -9.96
C ASP A 59 5.70 2.70 -8.58
N VAL A 60 6.03 1.55 -8.01
CA VAL A 60 6.64 1.45 -6.68
C VAL A 60 7.79 0.45 -6.71
N LYS A 61 8.73 0.61 -5.78
CA LYS A 61 9.82 -0.34 -5.56
C LYS A 61 9.71 -0.93 -4.17
N ARG A 62 9.91 -2.24 -4.07
CA ARG A 62 10.03 -2.95 -2.80
C ARG A 62 11.49 -2.96 -2.36
N HIS A 63 11.78 -2.33 -1.22
CA HIS A 63 13.04 -2.48 -0.53
C HIS A 63 12.91 -3.62 0.49
N ASN A 64 13.73 -4.65 0.32
CA ASN A 64 13.90 -5.69 1.31
C ASN A 64 15.09 -5.27 2.20
N ILE A 65 14.85 -4.39 3.16
CA ILE A 65 15.83 -4.13 4.22
C ILE A 65 15.80 -5.32 5.17
N SER A 66 16.97 -5.86 5.55
CA SER A 66 17.24 -7.13 6.24
C SER A 66 16.42 -7.44 7.52
N GLY A 67 15.10 -7.49 7.40
CA GLY A 67 14.13 -7.63 8.47
C GLY A 67 12.82 -8.24 7.95
N ARG A 68 11.84 -8.38 8.84
CA ARG A 68 10.59 -9.12 8.56
C ARG A 68 9.57 -8.35 7.72
N HIS A 69 9.76 -7.05 7.53
CA HIS A 69 8.76 -6.16 6.93
C HIS A 69 9.23 -5.73 5.54
N ALA A 70 8.35 -5.87 4.54
CA ALA A 70 8.58 -5.28 3.23
C ALA A 70 8.37 -3.77 3.31
N HIS A 71 9.35 -3.01 2.82
CA HIS A 71 9.28 -1.56 2.71
C HIS A 71 9.02 -1.16 1.26
N TRP A 72 8.20 -0.13 1.06
CA TRP A 72 7.76 0.34 -0.24
C TRP A 72 8.09 1.82 -0.40
N VAL A 73 8.54 2.19 -1.59
CA VAL A 73 8.81 3.57 -2.00
C VAL A 73 8.22 3.83 -3.38
N ARG A 74 7.96 5.09 -3.72
CA ARG A 74 7.70 5.48 -5.11
C ARG A 74 8.93 5.15 -5.96
N SER A 75 8.73 4.47 -7.10
CA SER A 75 9.81 4.13 -8.04
C SER A 75 10.40 5.35 -8.71
#